data_AF-A0AAE1L713-F1
#
_entry.id   AF-A0AAE1L713-F1
#
_cell.length_a   1.000
_cell.length_b   1.000
_cell.length_c   1.000
_cell.angle_alpha   90.00
_cell.angle_beta   90.00
_cell.angle_gamma   90.00
#
_symmetry.space_group_name_H-M   'P 1'
#
loop_
_entity.id
_entity.type
_entity.pdbx_description
1 polymer ?
#
loop_
_entity_poly.entity_id
_entity_poly.type
_entity_poly.pdbx_seq_one_letter_code
_entity_poly.pdbx_strand_id
1 'polypeptide(L)'
;MSGSGWSEITTAKEEKRHELILSGPTISDRIAKTGLDPSLFDLTGLNFLRVSETCLEEVPDTISNLQNLSTLVLHSNKIKTLTSSLGKLSKLKNLDVSRNQLEKFPEEVADLSALYSLNASFNKLTEFPSLLKNSWLTILDLSNNAFEDFPDVCSDKLCHLAEVRLGSNNIKEIPHSINALPALKLLDLSENKIKDVPGELSDITKLKELNLKGNPLSDKRLGKMVLQCHSKQVLEYIRQHCKRDSASTKSTGKGKKGNRKSNASESDPSANVKEIDEVEDLCNKINVMHVTDSTPAITVDKEVLSVRPYIVCCIVRGLSFNPDTFKKFIKMQNNLHDTICNKRQAATIATHDLAALSPGSLKYVARVPDQVKLQPLGSTKDTLASVVYARLKSHAHSVMQDKKRNRFSGIHKFLYLLEGQPLFPFLIDGGEKVISFPPLTNSNVTKMSVDSKDMLVEVTSSASLDSCKKVMNTLLLECLKLGIGQLPSDESPDRPKGNLLTVEQVKIVDSAGILRIVYPARSDLIFDGVDAVKVIRNYE
;
A
#
# COMPACT_ATOMS: atom_id res chain seq x y z
N MET A 1 -9.31 -19.69 56.09
CA MET A 1 -9.11 -18.62 55.09
C MET A 1 -8.93 -19.30 53.73
N SER A 2 -10.03 -19.53 53.03
CA SER A 2 -10.06 -20.22 51.72
C SER A 2 -9.96 -19.17 50.61
N GLY A 3 -8.78 -19.02 50.01
CA GLY A 3 -8.55 -18.10 48.89
C GLY A 3 -9.33 -18.57 47.65
N SER A 4 -10.27 -17.75 47.20
CA SER A 4 -10.94 -17.94 45.91
C SER A 4 -9.94 -17.62 44.80
N GLY A 5 -9.39 -18.66 44.15
CA GLY A 5 -8.57 -18.51 42.95
C GLY A 5 -9.34 -17.81 41.83
N TRP A 6 -8.63 -17.26 40.85
CA TRP A 6 -9.30 -16.54 39.75
C TRP A 6 -10.22 -17.49 38.98
N SER A 7 -11.49 -17.08 38.81
CA SER A 7 -12.53 -17.90 38.15
C SER A 7 -12.11 -18.36 36.76
N GLU A 8 -11.43 -17.49 36.01
CA GLU A 8 -10.98 -17.71 34.65
C GLU A 8 -9.95 -18.85 34.57
N ILE A 9 -9.05 -18.92 35.56
CA ILE A 9 -8.02 -19.97 35.68
C ILE A 9 -8.66 -21.30 36.11
N THR A 10 -9.58 -21.22 37.07
CA THR A 10 -10.32 -22.40 37.57
C THR A 10 -11.12 -23.05 36.46
N THR A 11 -11.88 -22.27 35.69
CA THR A 11 -12.61 -22.75 34.51
C THR A 11 -11.68 -23.32 33.44
N ALA A 12 -10.54 -22.66 33.16
CA ALA A 12 -9.57 -23.20 32.20
C ALA A 12 -8.99 -24.55 32.64
N LYS A 13 -8.78 -24.75 33.95
CA LYS A 13 -8.34 -26.03 34.53
C LYS A 13 -9.40 -27.13 34.40
N GLU A 14 -10.64 -26.84 34.78
CA GLU A 14 -11.76 -27.79 34.78
C GLU A 14 -12.12 -28.23 33.36
N GLU A 15 -12.16 -27.29 32.42
CA GLU A 15 -12.51 -27.56 31.02
C GLU A 15 -11.31 -28.00 30.15
N LYS A 16 -10.10 -28.12 30.74
CA LYS A 16 -8.86 -28.47 30.03
C LYS A 16 -8.58 -27.58 28.81
N ARG A 17 -8.77 -26.27 28.96
CA ARG A 17 -8.54 -25.31 27.87
C ARG A 17 -7.04 -25.22 27.54
N HIS A 18 -6.75 -25.02 26.25
CA HIS A 18 -5.39 -24.79 25.74
C HIS A 18 -5.07 -23.31 25.55
N GLU A 19 -6.02 -22.42 25.82
CA GLU A 19 -5.89 -20.98 25.62
C GLU A 19 -6.43 -20.25 26.84
N LEU A 20 -5.71 -19.21 27.26
CA LEU A 20 -6.14 -18.33 28.33
C LEU A 20 -5.84 -16.88 27.99
N ILE A 21 -6.84 -16.02 28.22
CA ILE A 21 -6.77 -14.57 27.98
C ILE A 21 -7.13 -13.87 29.29
N LEU A 22 -6.22 -13.04 29.77
CA LEU A 22 -6.36 -12.23 30.97
C LEU A 22 -6.12 -10.77 30.56
N SER A 23 -7.19 -9.99 30.40
CA SER A 23 -7.09 -8.62 29.91
C SER A 23 -8.12 -7.70 30.54
N GLY A 24 -7.82 -6.40 30.53
CA GLY A 24 -8.74 -5.34 30.95
C GLY A 24 -8.63 -4.95 32.43
N PRO A 25 -9.45 -3.97 32.86
CA PRO A 25 -9.28 -3.27 34.13
C PRO A 25 -9.48 -4.18 35.34
N THR A 26 -10.46 -5.09 35.33
CA THR A 26 -10.73 -6.00 36.45
C THR A 26 -9.55 -6.92 36.73
N ILE A 27 -8.93 -7.46 35.67
CA ILE A 27 -7.73 -8.30 35.79
C ILE A 27 -6.57 -7.44 36.27
N SER A 28 -6.40 -6.24 35.72
CA SER A 28 -5.38 -5.29 36.17
C SER A 28 -5.50 -4.98 37.66
N ASP A 29 -6.71 -4.77 38.19
CA ASP A 29 -6.93 -4.50 39.61
C ASP A 29 -6.58 -5.70 40.51
N ARG A 30 -6.77 -6.93 40.02
CA ARG A 30 -6.33 -8.14 40.72
C ARG A 30 -4.81 -8.28 40.70
N ILE A 31 -4.18 -8.05 39.54
CA ILE A 31 -2.71 -8.06 39.41
C ILE A 31 -2.08 -7.01 40.33
N ALA A 32 -2.66 -5.81 40.42
CA ALA A 32 -2.17 -4.75 41.31
C ALA A 32 -2.18 -5.15 42.80
N LYS A 33 -3.09 -6.04 43.22
CA LYS A 33 -3.25 -6.45 44.62
C LYS A 33 -2.37 -7.63 45.01
N THR A 34 -2.26 -8.64 44.13
CA THR A 34 -1.68 -9.94 44.49
C THR A 34 -0.66 -10.45 43.46
N GLY A 35 -0.39 -9.72 42.38
CA GLY A 35 0.32 -10.25 41.22
C GLY A 35 -0.50 -11.27 40.44
N LEU A 36 0.17 -12.01 39.56
CA LEU A 36 -0.44 -13.14 38.84
C LEU A 36 -0.74 -14.29 39.82
N ASP A 37 -1.93 -14.87 39.72
CA ASP A 37 -2.32 -16.03 40.52
C ASP A 37 -1.40 -17.23 40.21
N PRO A 38 -0.69 -17.80 41.20
CA PRO A 38 0.26 -18.89 40.98
C PRO A 38 -0.34 -20.13 40.32
N SER A 39 -1.65 -20.37 40.50
CA SER A 39 -2.35 -21.50 39.90
C SER A 39 -2.43 -21.43 38.36
N LEU A 40 -2.18 -20.25 37.77
CA LEU A 40 -1.99 -20.08 36.33
C LEU A 40 -0.91 -21.02 35.79
N PHE A 41 0.19 -21.16 36.53
CA PHE A 41 1.37 -21.89 36.07
C PHE A 41 1.26 -23.40 36.24
N ASP A 42 0.18 -23.88 36.86
CA ASP A 42 -0.16 -25.30 36.92
C ASP A 42 -0.85 -25.78 35.63
N LEU A 43 -1.28 -24.86 34.76
CA LEU A 43 -1.97 -25.16 33.50
C LEU A 43 -0.99 -25.59 32.39
N THR A 44 -0.25 -26.67 32.61
CA THR A 44 0.79 -27.19 31.71
C THR A 44 0.31 -27.55 30.29
N GLY A 45 -1.01 -27.67 30.10
CA GLY A 45 -1.66 -27.88 28.80
C GLY A 45 -1.84 -26.62 27.94
N LEU A 46 -1.51 -25.42 28.43
CA LEU A 46 -1.68 -24.18 27.66
C LEU A 46 -0.73 -24.10 26.47
N ASN A 47 -1.29 -23.75 25.31
CA ASN A 47 -0.59 -23.45 24.07
C ASN A 47 -0.58 -21.94 23.77
N PHE A 48 -1.55 -21.20 24.31
CA PHE A 48 -1.71 -19.76 24.13
C PHE A 48 -1.99 -19.08 25.48
N LEU A 49 -1.18 -18.09 25.83
CA LEU A 49 -1.39 -17.24 27.00
C LEU A 49 -1.29 -15.78 26.58
N ARG A 50 -2.36 -15.01 26.85
CA ARG A 50 -2.36 -13.56 26.72
C ARG A 50 -2.62 -12.91 28.07
N VAL A 51 -1.70 -12.04 28.49
CA VAL A 51 -1.90 -11.11 29.60
C VAL A 51 -1.63 -9.70 29.09
N SER A 52 -2.66 -8.93 28.75
CA SER A 52 -2.48 -7.65 28.04
C SER A 52 -3.39 -6.55 28.56
N GLU A 53 -2.97 -5.30 28.41
CA GLU A 53 -3.71 -4.12 28.90
C GLU A 53 -3.90 -4.16 30.43
N THR A 54 -2.84 -4.51 31.15
CA THR A 54 -2.85 -4.57 32.62
C THR A 54 -1.67 -3.82 33.25
N CYS A 55 -1.54 -3.85 34.58
CA CYS A 55 -0.45 -3.23 35.31
C CYS A 55 0.74 -4.17 35.62
N LEU A 56 0.83 -5.34 34.96
CA LEU A 56 1.88 -6.33 35.23
C LEU A 56 3.29 -5.75 35.10
N GLU A 57 4.11 -5.85 36.16
CA GLU A 57 5.48 -5.31 36.21
C GLU A 57 6.57 -6.37 36.00
N GLU A 58 6.28 -7.63 36.29
CA GLU A 58 7.23 -8.75 36.18
C GLU A 58 6.51 -10.04 35.81
N VAL A 59 7.24 -10.94 35.15
CA VAL A 59 6.78 -12.30 34.84
C VAL A 59 7.54 -13.26 35.76
N PRO A 60 6.86 -14.06 36.59
CA PRO A 60 7.53 -14.94 37.54
C PRO A 60 8.22 -16.12 36.83
N ASP A 61 9.27 -16.66 37.44
CA ASP A 61 10.06 -17.80 36.93
C ASP A 61 9.22 -19.05 36.65
N THR A 62 8.09 -19.18 37.36
CA THR A 62 7.10 -20.25 37.19
C THR A 62 6.46 -20.27 35.80
N ILE A 63 6.62 -19.22 34.98
CA ILE A 63 6.24 -19.25 33.55
C ILE A 63 6.87 -20.44 32.82
N SER A 64 8.06 -20.87 33.25
CA SER A 64 8.75 -22.03 32.69
C SER A 64 8.01 -23.36 32.87
N ASN A 65 7.00 -23.45 33.74
CA ASN A 65 6.18 -24.65 33.87
C ASN A 65 5.26 -24.88 32.65
N LEU A 66 4.97 -23.82 31.87
CA LEU A 66 4.10 -23.88 30.69
C LEU A 66 4.84 -24.43 29.46
N GLN A 67 5.38 -25.64 29.57
CA GLN A 67 6.25 -26.28 28.57
C GLN A 67 5.60 -26.50 27.19
N ASN A 68 4.26 -26.42 27.10
CA ASN A 68 3.53 -26.54 25.83
C ASN A 68 3.23 -25.20 25.15
N LEU A 69 3.60 -24.08 25.78
CA LEU A 69 3.25 -22.76 25.30
C LEU A 69 3.89 -22.48 23.94
N SER A 70 3.05 -22.18 22.95
CA SER A 70 3.45 -21.83 21.59
C SER A 70 3.37 -20.33 21.31
N THR A 71 2.47 -19.62 22.00
CA THR A 71 2.25 -18.19 21.84
C THR A 71 2.10 -17.54 23.21
N LEU A 72 2.94 -16.54 23.50
CA LEU A 72 2.91 -15.73 24.69
C LEU A 72 2.75 -14.26 24.31
N VAL A 73 1.67 -13.64 24.76
CA VAL A 73 1.33 -12.25 24.46
C VAL A 73 1.23 -11.47 25.77
N LEU A 74 2.15 -10.53 25.95
CA LEU A 74 2.32 -9.71 27.15
C LEU A 74 2.31 -8.21 26.81
N HIS A 75 1.70 -7.82 25.67
CA HIS A 75 1.73 -6.44 25.22
C HIS A 75 0.93 -5.49 26.13
N SER A 76 1.29 -4.20 26.11
CA SER A 76 0.58 -3.14 26.85
C SER A 76 0.52 -3.42 28.36
N ASN A 77 1.66 -3.73 28.98
CA ASN A 77 1.80 -3.81 30.44
C ASN A 77 2.88 -2.84 30.93
N LYS A 78 3.42 -3.06 32.13
CA LYS A 78 4.48 -2.24 32.74
C LYS A 78 5.75 -3.05 33.01
N ILE A 79 5.99 -4.09 32.22
CA ILE A 79 7.08 -5.05 32.48
C ILE A 79 8.42 -4.35 32.30
N LYS A 80 9.28 -4.40 33.32
CA LYS A 80 10.62 -3.78 33.31
C LYS A 80 11.72 -4.78 32.94
N THR A 81 11.56 -6.03 33.33
CA THR A 81 12.50 -7.13 33.06
C THR A 81 11.75 -8.42 32.78
N LEU A 82 12.32 -9.27 31.93
CA LEU A 82 11.87 -10.65 31.72
C LEU A 82 12.79 -11.61 32.48
N THR A 83 12.23 -12.68 33.03
CA THR A 83 13.00 -13.75 33.69
C THR A 83 13.82 -14.57 32.69
N SER A 84 15.02 -15.00 33.10
CA SER A 84 15.84 -15.99 32.36
C SER A 84 15.12 -17.32 32.16
N SER A 85 14.17 -17.67 33.03
CA SER A 85 13.36 -18.88 32.90
C SER A 85 12.48 -18.89 31.65
N LEU A 86 12.29 -17.74 30.97
CA LEU A 86 11.60 -17.66 29.68
C LEU A 86 12.26 -18.55 28.62
N GLY A 87 13.60 -18.65 28.61
CA GLY A 87 14.35 -19.48 27.65
C GLY A 87 14.06 -20.97 27.73
N LYS A 88 13.43 -21.45 28.81
CA LYS A 88 13.03 -22.86 28.97
C LYS A 88 11.81 -23.24 28.13
N LEU A 89 11.10 -22.28 27.53
CA LEU A 89 9.91 -22.50 26.72
C LEU A 89 10.26 -22.95 25.29
N SER A 90 10.80 -24.16 25.17
CA SER A 90 11.34 -24.72 23.91
C SER A 90 10.35 -24.78 22.74
N LYS A 91 9.03 -24.76 23.00
CA LYS A 91 7.96 -24.78 21.99
C LYS A 91 7.43 -23.41 21.61
N LEU A 92 7.93 -22.33 22.21
CA LEU A 92 7.43 -20.98 21.98
C LEU A 92 7.81 -20.52 20.56
N LYS A 93 6.79 -20.18 19.78
CA LYS A 93 6.91 -19.70 18.39
C LYS A 93 6.68 -18.20 18.29
N ASN A 94 5.75 -17.66 19.08
CA ASN A 94 5.39 -16.25 19.02
C ASN A 94 5.53 -15.62 20.40
N LEU A 95 6.34 -14.58 20.49
CA LEU A 95 6.51 -13.79 21.71
C LEU A 95 6.23 -12.32 21.38
N ASP A 96 5.21 -11.76 22.04
CA ASP A 96 4.89 -10.33 21.97
C ASP A 96 5.00 -9.73 23.37
N VAL A 97 5.97 -8.83 23.55
CA VAL A 97 6.20 -8.06 24.78
C VAL A 97 6.19 -6.55 24.47
N SER A 98 5.51 -6.16 23.38
CA SER A 98 5.46 -4.77 22.94
C SER A 98 4.73 -3.84 23.92
N ARG A 99 5.00 -2.54 23.87
CA ARG A 99 4.36 -1.53 24.74
C ARG A 99 4.53 -1.85 26.22
N ASN A 100 5.77 -2.14 26.63
CA ASN A 100 6.17 -2.34 28.01
C ASN A 100 7.24 -1.31 28.40
N GLN A 101 7.99 -1.57 29.48
CA GLN A 101 9.05 -0.70 29.96
C GLN A 101 10.38 -1.43 30.03
N LEU A 102 10.60 -2.42 29.14
CA LEU A 102 11.80 -3.26 29.15
C LEU A 102 13.04 -2.42 28.87
N GLU A 103 14.01 -2.46 29.78
CA GLU A 103 15.31 -1.80 29.62
C GLU A 103 16.36 -2.77 29.08
N LYS A 104 16.22 -4.06 29.38
CA LYS A 104 17.08 -5.16 28.91
C LYS A 104 16.24 -6.39 28.56
N PHE A 105 16.78 -7.23 27.69
CA PHE A 105 16.24 -8.55 27.38
C PHE A 105 17.17 -9.65 27.93
N PRO A 106 16.66 -10.75 28.50
CA PRO A 106 17.50 -11.85 28.98
C PRO A 106 18.22 -12.56 27.84
N GLU A 107 19.48 -12.96 28.06
CA GLU A 107 20.31 -13.72 27.10
C GLU A 107 19.66 -15.06 26.72
N GLU A 108 18.90 -15.65 27.63
CA GLU A 108 18.20 -16.92 27.45
C GLU A 108 17.08 -16.86 26.39
N VAL A 109 16.71 -15.68 25.86
CA VAL A 109 15.85 -15.60 24.67
C VAL A 109 16.46 -16.33 23.47
N ALA A 110 17.79 -16.40 23.40
CA ALA A 110 18.52 -17.14 22.38
C ALA A 110 18.23 -18.66 22.45
N ASP A 111 17.78 -19.17 23.60
CA ASP A 111 17.49 -20.58 23.79
C ASP A 111 16.05 -20.96 23.35
N LEU A 112 15.24 -19.98 22.93
CA LEU A 112 13.93 -20.21 22.31
C LEU A 112 14.08 -20.73 20.86
N SER A 113 14.51 -21.99 20.71
CA SER A 113 14.87 -22.57 19.42
C SER A 113 13.74 -22.63 18.39
N ALA A 114 12.48 -22.62 18.83
CA ALA A 114 11.30 -22.68 17.96
C ALA A 114 10.74 -21.28 17.60
N LEU A 115 11.38 -20.20 18.06
CA LEU A 115 10.87 -18.85 17.90
C LEU A 115 10.79 -18.46 16.42
N TYR A 116 9.59 -18.03 16.02
CA TYR A 116 9.22 -17.64 14.66
C TYR A 116 8.99 -16.13 14.55
N SER A 117 8.34 -15.54 15.55
CA SER A 117 8.03 -14.12 15.61
C SER A 117 8.34 -13.54 16.99
N LEU A 118 9.08 -12.44 17.00
CA LEU A 118 9.41 -11.68 18.20
C LEU A 118 9.06 -10.21 18.02
N ASN A 119 8.15 -9.72 18.86
CA ASN A 119 7.80 -8.30 18.93
C ASN A 119 8.16 -7.74 20.31
N ALA A 120 9.16 -6.87 20.35
CA ALA A 120 9.54 -6.10 21.55
C ALA A 120 9.51 -4.59 21.27
N SER A 121 8.66 -4.16 20.33
CA SER A 121 8.49 -2.75 20.00
C SER A 121 7.89 -1.91 21.14
N PHE A 122 8.11 -0.60 21.13
CA PHE A 122 7.61 0.33 22.17
C PHE A 122 8.07 -0.08 23.58
N ASN A 123 9.39 -0.20 23.75
CA ASN A 123 10.06 -0.46 25.02
C ASN A 123 11.17 0.59 25.24
N LYS A 124 12.10 0.33 26.16
CA LYS A 124 13.25 1.19 26.47
C LYS A 124 14.58 0.47 26.23
N LEU A 125 14.59 -0.50 25.31
CA LEU A 125 15.76 -1.32 25.03
C LEU A 125 16.86 -0.49 24.37
N THR A 126 18.09 -0.66 24.85
CA THR A 126 19.30 -0.03 24.27
C THR A 126 20.21 -1.07 23.62
N GLU A 127 20.14 -2.31 24.09
CA GLU A 127 20.87 -3.48 23.60
C GLU A 127 19.93 -4.68 23.47
N PHE A 128 20.31 -5.63 22.62
CA PHE A 128 19.55 -6.86 22.40
C PHE A 128 20.50 -8.06 22.35
N PRO A 129 20.17 -9.17 23.01
CA PRO A 129 21.00 -10.37 23.00
C PRO A 129 21.09 -10.96 21.59
N SER A 130 22.18 -11.69 21.34
CA SER A 130 22.45 -12.30 20.04
C SER A 130 21.43 -13.42 19.73
N LEU A 131 20.67 -13.27 18.64
CA LEU A 131 19.64 -14.23 18.23
C LEU A 131 20.16 -15.31 17.26
N LEU A 132 21.47 -15.46 17.13
CA LEU A 132 22.09 -16.35 16.13
C LEU A 132 21.69 -17.84 16.27
N LYS A 133 21.16 -18.24 17.43
CA LYS A 133 20.62 -19.59 17.68
C LYS A 133 19.17 -19.76 17.19
N ASN A 134 18.41 -18.69 16.99
CA ASN A 134 17.00 -18.73 16.62
C ASN A 134 16.83 -18.84 15.08
N SER A 135 17.28 -19.95 14.49
CA SER A 135 17.30 -20.15 13.04
C SER A 135 15.92 -20.11 12.35
N TRP A 136 14.83 -20.26 13.12
CA TRP A 136 13.45 -20.21 12.63
C TRP A 136 12.82 -18.81 12.68
N LEU A 137 13.53 -17.84 13.27
CA LEU A 137 13.02 -16.48 13.39
C LEU A 137 12.80 -15.88 12.01
N THR A 138 11.57 -15.42 11.77
CA THR A 138 11.12 -14.86 10.50
C THR A 138 10.80 -13.38 10.62
N ILE A 139 10.27 -12.97 11.77
CA ILE A 139 9.85 -11.59 12.05
C ILE A 139 10.50 -11.13 13.35
N LEU A 140 11.22 -10.01 13.27
CA LEU A 140 11.77 -9.31 14.41
C LEU A 140 11.34 -7.84 14.38
N ASP A 141 10.60 -7.42 15.40
CA ASP A 141 10.20 -6.03 15.59
C ASP A 141 10.77 -5.47 16.89
N LEU A 142 11.70 -4.53 16.74
CA LEU A 142 12.38 -3.79 17.80
C LEU A 142 12.16 -2.28 17.64
N SER A 143 11.13 -1.87 16.88
CA SER A 143 10.82 -0.46 16.64
C SER A 143 10.45 0.28 17.93
N ASN A 144 10.60 1.61 17.95
CA ASN A 144 10.24 2.45 19.11
C ASN A 144 10.97 2.00 20.40
N ASN A 145 12.29 1.95 20.32
CA ASN A 145 13.20 1.67 21.44
C ASN A 145 14.30 2.76 21.47
N ALA A 146 15.43 2.49 22.13
CA ALA A 146 16.55 3.41 22.25
C ALA A 146 17.87 2.84 21.71
N PHE A 147 17.83 1.92 20.74
CA PHE A 147 19.02 1.32 20.14
C PHE A 147 19.92 2.37 19.49
N GLU A 148 21.19 2.44 19.90
CA GLU A 148 22.22 3.28 19.24
C GLU A 148 23.01 2.52 18.17
N ASP A 149 23.18 1.21 18.39
CA ASP A 149 23.87 0.30 17.49
C ASP A 149 22.86 -0.66 16.84
N PHE A 150 23.21 -1.14 15.64
CA PHE A 150 22.40 -2.15 14.96
C PHE A 150 22.51 -3.49 15.70
N PRO A 151 21.39 -4.19 16.00
CA PRO A 151 21.43 -5.44 16.77
C PRO A 151 22.17 -6.56 16.03
N ASP A 152 22.78 -7.49 16.77
CA ASP A 152 23.54 -8.62 16.22
C ASP A 152 22.61 -9.68 15.58
N VAL A 153 22.10 -9.34 14.39
CA VAL A 153 21.22 -10.18 13.57
C VAL A 153 21.74 -10.35 12.14
N CYS A 154 22.84 -9.69 11.77
CA CYS A 154 23.40 -9.74 10.41
C CYS A 154 24.24 -11.01 10.19
N SER A 155 23.59 -12.17 10.12
CA SER A 155 24.25 -13.48 9.94
C SER A 155 23.44 -14.41 9.03
N ASP A 156 24.18 -15.25 8.29
CA ASP A 156 23.67 -16.34 7.45
C ASP A 156 22.93 -17.43 8.24
N LYS A 157 23.17 -17.54 9.56
CA LYS A 157 22.46 -18.46 10.46
C LYS A 157 20.97 -18.14 10.58
N LEU A 158 20.59 -16.87 10.41
CA LEU A 158 19.20 -16.41 10.43
C LEU A 158 18.57 -16.55 9.04
N CYS A 159 18.58 -17.78 8.53
CA CYS A 159 18.24 -18.10 7.14
C CYS A 159 16.75 -17.89 6.79
N HIS A 160 15.88 -17.75 7.78
CA HIS A 160 14.45 -17.49 7.61
C HIS A 160 14.05 -16.03 7.89
N LEU A 161 14.95 -15.20 8.41
CA LEU A 161 14.62 -13.84 8.83
C LEU A 161 14.23 -13.00 7.61
N ALA A 162 12.94 -12.66 7.54
CA ALA A 162 12.31 -12.02 6.40
C ALA A 162 11.93 -10.57 6.68
N GLU A 163 11.64 -10.23 7.93
CA GLU A 163 11.21 -8.90 8.33
C GLU A 163 12.01 -8.44 9.56
N VAL A 164 12.70 -7.32 9.40
CA VAL A 164 13.40 -6.63 10.48
C VAL A 164 12.88 -5.22 10.57
N ARG A 165 12.23 -4.89 11.69
CA ARG A 165 11.72 -3.54 11.99
C ARG A 165 12.51 -2.94 13.13
N LEU A 166 13.17 -1.83 12.84
CA LEU A 166 14.02 -1.05 13.73
C LEU A 166 13.66 0.45 13.67
N GLY A 167 12.48 0.78 13.16
CA GLY A 167 12.00 2.15 13.05
C GLY A 167 11.93 2.89 14.40
N SER A 168 12.10 4.20 14.40
CA SER A 168 12.04 5.08 15.58
C SER A 168 12.98 4.61 16.70
N ASN A 169 14.28 4.58 16.39
CA ASN A 169 15.38 4.26 17.31
C ASN A 169 16.48 5.34 17.20
N ASN A 170 17.66 5.11 17.79
CA ASN A 170 18.80 6.01 17.73
C ASN A 170 19.97 5.45 16.90
N ILE A 171 19.71 4.50 15.99
CA ILE A 171 20.76 3.75 15.27
C ILE A 171 21.57 4.71 14.41
N LYS A 172 22.90 4.67 14.56
CA LYS A 172 23.82 5.59 13.87
C LYS A 172 24.38 5.01 12.57
N GLU A 173 24.58 3.71 12.51
CA GLU A 173 25.26 3.03 11.41
C GLU A 173 24.55 1.74 11.04
N ILE A 174 24.55 1.42 9.74
CA ILE A 174 24.10 0.12 9.22
C ILE A 174 25.37 -0.72 8.99
N PRO A 175 25.46 -1.94 9.53
CA PRO A 175 26.64 -2.78 9.36
C PRO A 175 26.81 -3.22 7.90
N HIS A 176 28.06 -3.31 7.42
CA HIS A 176 28.36 -3.83 6.08
C HIS A 176 27.93 -5.29 5.89
N SER A 177 27.81 -6.06 6.98
CA SER A 177 27.32 -7.44 6.99
C SER A 177 25.81 -7.57 6.81
N ILE A 178 25.06 -6.48 6.60
CA ILE A 178 23.59 -6.52 6.38
C ILE A 178 23.19 -7.41 5.19
N ASN A 179 24.10 -7.61 4.23
CA ASN A 179 23.92 -8.51 3.09
C ASN A 179 23.98 -10.00 3.44
N ALA A 180 24.37 -10.36 4.67
CA ALA A 180 24.43 -11.74 5.14
C ALA A 180 23.04 -12.35 5.39
N LEU A 181 21.95 -11.56 5.32
CA LEU A 181 20.58 -12.02 5.53
C LEU A 181 19.93 -12.55 4.23
N PRO A 182 19.85 -13.89 4.03
CA PRO A 182 19.50 -14.46 2.72
C PRO A 182 18.00 -14.47 2.41
N ALA A 183 17.16 -14.19 3.41
CA ALA A 183 15.70 -14.23 3.31
C ALA A 183 15.03 -12.88 3.52
N LEU A 184 15.78 -11.81 3.81
CA LEU A 184 15.25 -10.50 4.16
C LEU A 184 14.44 -9.91 2.99
N LYS A 185 13.19 -9.54 3.29
CA LYS A 185 12.22 -8.95 2.35
C LYS A 185 11.84 -7.53 2.75
N LEU A 186 11.79 -7.26 4.04
CA LEU A 186 11.42 -5.97 4.61
C LEU A 186 12.48 -5.54 5.63
N LEU A 187 13.07 -4.38 5.40
CA LEU A 187 13.94 -3.69 6.35
C LEU A 187 13.38 -2.29 6.63
N ASP A 188 12.93 -2.07 7.85
CA ASP A 188 12.50 -0.75 8.31
C ASP A 188 13.52 -0.17 9.29
N LEU A 189 14.16 0.91 8.88
CA LEU A 189 15.13 1.70 9.63
C LEU A 189 14.70 3.16 9.71
N SER A 190 13.41 3.45 9.54
CA SER A 190 12.90 4.82 9.59
C SER A 190 13.15 5.50 10.93
N GLU A 191 13.20 6.84 10.94
CA GLU A 191 13.33 7.67 12.14
C GLU A 191 14.51 7.27 13.05
N ASN A 192 15.67 7.03 12.44
CA ASN A 192 16.92 6.74 13.15
C ASN A 192 17.93 7.90 13.01
N LYS A 193 19.20 7.68 13.37
CA LYS A 193 20.30 8.65 13.26
C LYS A 193 21.33 8.25 12.20
N ILE A 194 20.90 7.48 11.19
CA ILE A 194 21.77 6.94 10.14
C ILE A 194 22.24 8.07 9.23
N LYS A 195 23.56 8.19 9.06
CA LYS A 195 24.19 9.18 8.17
C LYS A 195 24.58 8.58 6.83
N ASP A 196 25.25 7.43 6.86
CA ASP A 196 25.77 6.76 5.68
C ASP A 196 25.10 5.39 5.51
N VAL A 197 24.83 5.02 4.26
CA VAL A 197 24.23 3.72 3.91
C VAL A 197 25.29 2.88 3.18
N PRO A 198 25.57 1.65 3.62
CA PRO A 198 26.55 0.78 2.98
C PRO A 198 26.04 0.28 1.62
N GLY A 199 26.93 0.25 0.63
CA GLY A 199 26.62 -0.27 -0.71
C GLY A 199 26.30 -1.77 -0.71
N GLU A 200 26.67 -2.50 0.33
CA GLU A 200 26.31 -3.91 0.56
C GLU A 200 24.80 -4.10 0.74
N LEU A 201 24.06 -3.07 1.18
CA LEU A 201 22.61 -3.14 1.35
C LEU A 201 21.88 -3.48 0.04
N SER A 202 22.44 -3.08 -1.11
CA SER A 202 21.87 -3.40 -2.43
C SER A 202 22.05 -4.88 -2.82
N ASP A 203 22.94 -5.61 -2.16
CA ASP A 203 23.26 -7.00 -2.49
C ASP A 203 22.26 -8.00 -1.85
N ILE A 204 21.33 -7.53 -1.04
CA ILE A 204 20.25 -8.34 -0.46
C ILE A 204 19.23 -8.69 -1.54
N THR A 205 19.41 -9.88 -2.11
CA THR A 205 18.67 -10.32 -3.32
C THR A 205 17.15 -10.40 -3.18
N LYS A 206 16.62 -10.59 -1.96
CA LYS A 206 15.18 -10.75 -1.71
C LYS A 206 14.52 -9.50 -1.13
N LEU A 207 15.27 -8.41 -0.92
CA LEU A 207 14.75 -7.19 -0.32
C LEU A 207 13.76 -6.53 -1.27
N LYS A 208 12.53 -6.33 -0.80
CA LYS A 208 11.42 -5.72 -1.53
C LYS A 208 11.06 -4.36 -0.97
N GLU A 209 11.15 -4.23 0.34
CA GLU A 209 10.73 -3.06 1.09
C GLU A 209 11.90 -2.57 1.94
N LEU A 210 12.37 -1.35 1.67
CA LEU A 210 13.40 -0.67 2.42
C LEU A 210 12.85 0.69 2.84
N ASN A 211 12.77 0.94 4.15
CA ASN A 211 12.37 2.22 4.69
C ASN A 211 13.53 2.86 5.45
N LEU A 212 14.03 3.99 4.93
CA LEU A 212 15.10 4.78 5.55
C LEU A 212 14.62 6.20 5.91
N LYS A 213 13.31 6.47 5.83
CA LYS A 213 12.75 7.82 5.99
C LYS A 213 13.04 8.38 7.38
N GLY A 214 13.21 9.69 7.50
CA GLY A 214 13.47 10.31 8.82
C GLY A 214 14.88 10.11 9.37
N ASN A 215 15.85 9.72 8.53
CA ASN A 215 17.27 9.65 8.88
C ASN A 215 18.05 10.89 8.39
N PRO A 216 19.05 11.37 9.14
CA PRO A 216 19.91 12.49 8.75
C PRO A 216 21.00 12.04 7.76
N LEU A 217 20.59 11.54 6.59
CA LEU A 217 21.49 11.01 5.56
C LEU A 217 22.44 12.10 5.03
N SER A 218 23.73 11.78 4.97
CA SER A 218 24.81 12.67 4.49
C SER A 218 24.66 12.96 3.00
N ASP A 219 24.32 11.93 2.23
CA ASP A 219 23.93 12.04 0.83
C ASP A 219 22.52 12.64 0.73
N LYS A 220 22.47 13.95 0.46
CA LYS A 220 21.22 14.69 0.26
C LYS A 220 20.38 14.13 -0.89
N ARG A 221 21.00 13.55 -1.92
CA ARG A 221 20.30 12.92 -3.04
C ARG A 221 19.65 11.62 -2.60
N LEU A 222 20.39 10.75 -1.90
CA LEU A 222 19.82 9.56 -1.27
C LEU A 222 18.69 9.91 -0.31
N GLY A 223 18.86 10.95 0.52
CA GLY A 223 17.82 11.43 1.43
C GLY A 223 16.52 11.81 0.72
N LYS A 224 16.60 12.54 -0.39
CA LYS A 224 15.42 12.86 -1.23
C LYS A 224 14.83 11.59 -1.87
N MET A 225 15.67 10.71 -2.39
CA MET A 225 15.23 9.44 -2.98
C MET A 225 14.56 8.52 -1.98
N VAL A 226 14.98 8.51 -0.72
CA VAL A 226 14.32 7.71 0.32
C VAL A 226 12.91 8.23 0.62
N LEU A 227 12.67 9.53 0.49
CA LEU A 227 11.34 10.13 0.68
C LEU A 227 10.43 9.93 -0.53
N GLN A 228 11.00 9.95 -1.74
CA GLN A 228 10.26 10.04 -3.00
C GLN A 228 10.28 8.75 -3.85
N CYS A 229 11.32 7.96 -3.67
CA CYS A 229 11.70 6.72 -4.33
C CYS A 229 10.85 5.51 -3.91
N HIS A 230 10.63 4.52 -4.80
CA HIS A 230 10.28 3.17 -4.36
C HIS A 230 11.57 2.42 -3.95
N SER A 231 11.47 1.43 -3.05
CA SER A 231 12.62 0.67 -2.54
C SER A 231 13.58 0.18 -3.64
N LYS A 232 13.04 -0.29 -4.78
CA LYS A 232 13.85 -0.78 -5.90
C LYS A 232 14.76 0.31 -6.50
N GLN A 233 14.26 1.53 -6.66
CA GLN A 233 15.05 2.64 -7.20
C GLN A 233 16.09 3.13 -6.20
N VAL A 234 15.72 3.16 -4.91
CA VAL A 234 16.66 3.49 -3.82
C VAL A 234 17.79 2.46 -3.77
N LEU A 235 17.49 1.17 -3.88
CA LEU A 235 18.49 0.10 -3.91
C LEU A 235 19.42 0.17 -5.12
N GLU A 236 18.89 0.51 -6.31
CA GLU A 236 19.72 0.68 -7.50
C GLU A 236 20.65 1.90 -7.37
N TYR A 237 20.19 2.99 -6.76
CA TYR A 237 21.05 4.14 -6.47
C TYR A 237 22.14 3.79 -5.45
N ILE A 238 21.77 3.09 -4.37
CA ILE A 238 22.74 2.60 -3.37
C ILE A 238 23.81 1.75 -4.04
N ARG A 239 23.42 0.86 -4.95
CA ARG A 239 24.33 -0.01 -5.70
C ARG A 239 25.39 0.77 -6.48
N GLN A 240 25.02 1.91 -7.06
CA GLN A 240 25.88 2.69 -7.94
C GLN A 240 26.71 3.75 -7.21
N HIS A 241 26.20 4.29 -6.09
CA HIS A 241 26.75 5.51 -5.50
C HIS A 241 27.16 5.39 -4.02
N CYS A 242 26.70 4.39 -3.27
CA CYS A 242 27.09 4.23 -1.87
C CYS A 242 28.46 3.56 -1.72
N LYS A 243 29.20 3.96 -0.69
CA LYS A 243 30.52 3.41 -0.39
C LYS A 243 30.40 1.93 -0.03
N ARG A 244 31.29 1.13 -0.58
CA ARG A 244 31.45 -0.30 -0.26
C ARG A 244 32.76 -0.48 0.48
N ASP A 245 32.79 -1.43 1.39
CA ASP A 245 34.03 -1.74 2.08
C ASP A 245 34.99 -2.46 1.13
N SER A 246 36.21 -1.94 1.02
CA SER A 246 37.23 -2.42 0.07
C SER A 246 37.82 -3.79 0.43
N ALA A 247 37.38 -4.38 1.54
CA ALA A 247 37.88 -5.66 2.06
C ALA A 247 37.16 -6.91 1.52
N SER A 248 36.02 -6.78 0.81
CA SER A 248 35.18 -7.95 0.42
C SER A 248 35.35 -8.47 -1.01
N THR A 249 36.22 -7.89 -1.84
CA THR A 249 36.43 -8.37 -3.22
C THR A 249 37.67 -9.28 -3.36
N LYS A 250 37.46 -10.59 -3.21
CA LYS A 250 38.30 -11.61 -3.87
C LYS A 250 37.44 -12.53 -4.76
N SER A 251 37.84 -12.59 -6.03
CA SER A 251 37.43 -13.49 -7.13
C SER A 251 36.05 -13.17 -7.77
N THR A 252 35.86 -13.06 -9.09
CA THR A 252 36.58 -13.57 -10.28
C THR A 252 36.49 -12.60 -11.48
N GLY A 253 37.51 -12.62 -12.38
CA GLY A 253 37.80 -11.64 -13.46
C GLY A 253 36.80 -11.52 -14.64
N LYS A 254 37.01 -10.70 -15.69
CA LYS A 254 38.21 -10.23 -16.40
C LYS A 254 37.88 -8.96 -17.23
N GLY A 255 38.89 -8.11 -17.46
CA GLY A 255 38.95 -7.06 -18.51
C GLY A 255 38.41 -5.70 -18.05
N LYS A 256 39.08 -4.56 -18.22
CA LYS A 256 40.05 -4.12 -19.24
C LYS A 256 40.84 -2.93 -18.66
N LYS A 257 42.14 -2.88 -18.93
CA LYS A 257 43.04 -1.75 -18.62
C LYS A 257 42.48 -0.43 -19.19
N GLY A 258 42.45 0.62 -18.37
CA GLY A 258 42.26 2.01 -18.78
C GLY A 258 42.93 2.94 -17.77
N ASN A 259 43.87 3.76 -18.25
CA ASN A 259 44.81 4.58 -17.51
C ASN A 259 44.20 5.45 -16.39
N ARG A 260 44.78 5.37 -15.19
CA ARG A 260 44.78 6.48 -14.22
C ARG A 260 45.77 7.55 -14.68
N LYS A 261 45.29 8.76 -14.92
CA LYS A 261 46.08 9.98 -14.73
C LYS A 261 45.44 10.77 -13.59
N SER A 262 46.25 10.99 -12.57
CA SER A 262 46.07 11.96 -11.50
C SER A 262 45.82 13.35 -12.08
N ASN A 263 44.93 14.12 -11.46
CA ASN A 263 45.25 15.45 -10.97
C ASN A 263 44.15 15.92 -10.00
N ALA A 264 44.59 16.29 -8.82
CA ALA A 264 43.84 17.09 -7.86
C ALA A 264 44.04 18.57 -8.23
N SER A 265 42.96 19.36 -8.27
CA SER A 265 42.96 20.76 -7.85
C SER A 265 41.56 21.37 -8.01
N GLU A 266 41.08 21.87 -6.88
CA GLU A 266 40.36 23.14 -6.71
C GLU A 266 38.89 23.28 -7.16
N SER A 267 38.15 23.74 -6.17
CA SER A 267 36.74 24.12 -6.11
C SER A 267 36.41 25.32 -7.01
N ASP A 268 35.40 25.15 -7.86
CA ASP A 268 34.66 26.25 -8.48
C ASP A 268 33.21 26.28 -7.91
N PRO A 269 32.78 27.34 -7.19
CA PRO A 269 31.45 27.42 -6.59
C PRO A 269 30.31 27.72 -7.59
N SER A 270 30.60 27.78 -8.89
CA SER A 270 29.61 28.15 -9.92
C SER A 270 28.80 26.98 -10.50
N ALA A 271 29.11 25.72 -10.14
CA ALA A 271 28.37 24.54 -10.61
C ALA A 271 27.02 24.30 -9.89
N ASN A 272 26.80 24.93 -8.72
CA ASN A 272 25.66 24.67 -7.84
C ASN A 272 24.29 25.16 -8.35
N VAL A 273 24.24 25.89 -9.47
CA VAL A 273 22.96 26.30 -10.09
C VAL A 273 22.48 25.27 -11.11
N LYS A 274 23.38 24.48 -11.73
CA LYS A 274 22.98 23.47 -12.73
C LYS A 274 22.51 22.15 -12.13
N GLU A 275 22.99 21.76 -10.95
CA GLU A 275 22.58 20.50 -10.29
C GLU A 275 21.18 20.55 -9.66
N ILE A 276 20.61 21.73 -9.46
CA ILE A 276 19.26 21.92 -8.90
C ILE A 276 18.19 21.55 -9.94
N ASP A 277 18.43 21.83 -11.22
CA ASP A 277 17.50 21.53 -12.33
C ASP A 277 17.47 20.04 -12.70
N GLU A 278 18.53 19.28 -12.48
CA GLU A 278 18.60 17.87 -12.90
C GLU A 278 17.81 16.90 -11.99
N VAL A 279 17.48 17.33 -10.76
CA VAL A 279 16.81 16.49 -9.74
C VAL A 279 15.28 16.67 -9.76
N GLU A 280 14.75 17.76 -10.29
CA GLU A 280 13.30 17.86 -10.52
C GLU A 280 12.81 16.88 -11.58
N ASP A 281 13.67 16.39 -12.46
CA ASP A 281 13.30 15.61 -13.65
C ASP A 281 13.01 14.11 -13.40
N LEU A 282 13.25 13.57 -12.20
CA LEU A 282 13.18 12.13 -11.92
C LEU A 282 11.92 11.63 -11.20
N CYS A 283 11.09 12.54 -10.66
CA CYS A 283 9.86 12.18 -9.93
C CYS A 283 8.70 11.97 -10.90
N ASN A 284 7.84 10.98 -10.65
CA ASN A 284 6.57 10.86 -11.36
C ASN A 284 5.70 12.09 -11.03
N LYS A 285 5.26 12.80 -12.06
CA LYS A 285 4.53 14.06 -11.93
C LYS A 285 3.11 13.91 -12.46
N ILE A 286 2.14 14.42 -11.71
CA ILE A 286 0.81 14.71 -12.26
C ILE A 286 0.69 16.22 -12.38
N ASN A 287 0.60 16.72 -13.61
CA ASN A 287 0.33 18.12 -13.88
C ASN A 287 -1.18 18.34 -13.96
N VAL A 288 -1.74 19.12 -13.03
CA VAL A 288 -3.16 19.44 -13.00
C VAL A 288 -3.40 20.76 -13.72
N MET A 289 -4.13 20.68 -14.84
CA MET A 289 -4.60 21.85 -15.58
C MET A 289 -5.97 22.31 -15.06
N HIS A 290 -6.14 23.62 -14.92
CA HIS A 290 -7.42 24.18 -14.58
C HIS A 290 -8.41 24.10 -15.75
N VAL A 291 -9.69 24.20 -15.39
CA VAL A 291 -10.80 24.25 -16.33
C VAL A 291 -10.62 25.46 -17.24
N THR A 292 -10.66 25.24 -18.54
CA THR A 292 -10.64 26.28 -19.57
C THR A 292 -12.04 26.45 -20.17
N ASP A 293 -12.25 27.50 -20.96
CA ASP A 293 -13.52 27.70 -21.67
C ASP A 293 -13.82 26.58 -22.69
N SER A 294 -12.79 25.84 -23.11
CA SER A 294 -12.91 24.70 -24.01
C SER A 294 -13.21 23.37 -23.31
N THR A 295 -13.09 23.33 -21.97
CA THR A 295 -13.34 22.13 -21.19
C THR A 295 -14.85 21.85 -21.12
N PRO A 296 -15.33 20.66 -21.51
CA PRO A 296 -16.75 20.33 -21.41
C PRO A 296 -17.17 20.25 -19.93
N ALA A 297 -18.17 21.05 -19.55
CA ALA A 297 -18.85 20.87 -18.27
C ALA A 297 -19.83 19.69 -18.34
N ILE A 298 -20.10 19.08 -17.19
CA ILE A 298 -21.09 17.99 -17.07
C ILE A 298 -22.27 18.50 -16.26
N THR A 299 -23.43 18.59 -16.89
CA THR A 299 -24.68 18.94 -16.22
C THR A 299 -25.36 17.69 -15.69
N VAL A 300 -25.70 17.69 -14.40
CA VAL A 300 -26.37 16.56 -13.72
C VAL A 300 -27.85 16.87 -13.55
N ASP A 301 -28.69 16.01 -14.14
CA ASP A 301 -30.14 16.12 -14.00
C ASP A 301 -30.61 15.61 -12.62
N LYS A 302 -31.73 16.15 -12.13
CA LYS A 302 -32.26 15.78 -10.81
C LYS A 302 -32.67 14.30 -10.75
N GLU A 303 -33.13 13.75 -11.86
CA GLU A 303 -33.62 12.38 -11.96
C GLU A 303 -32.53 11.32 -11.77
N VAL A 304 -31.28 11.61 -12.16
CA VAL A 304 -30.19 10.64 -11.99
C VAL A 304 -29.75 10.47 -10.54
N LEU A 305 -30.07 11.45 -9.68
CA LEU A 305 -29.71 11.43 -8.27
C LEU A 305 -30.42 10.33 -7.47
N SER A 306 -31.59 9.88 -7.92
CA SER A 306 -32.33 8.79 -7.27
C SER A 306 -31.80 7.40 -7.62
N VAL A 307 -31.03 7.28 -8.72
CA VAL A 307 -30.55 5.99 -9.22
C VAL A 307 -29.05 5.82 -9.01
N ARG A 308 -28.26 6.84 -9.36
CA ARG A 308 -26.79 6.83 -9.26
C ARG A 308 -26.24 8.25 -9.07
N PRO A 309 -26.28 8.78 -7.84
CA PRO A 309 -26.09 10.21 -7.59
C PRO A 309 -24.67 10.76 -7.75
N TYR A 310 -23.64 9.91 -7.71
CA TYR A 310 -22.26 10.38 -7.63
C TYR A 310 -21.52 10.15 -8.95
N ILE A 311 -20.92 11.21 -9.47
CA ILE A 311 -20.04 11.21 -10.64
C ILE A 311 -18.85 12.13 -10.38
N VAL A 312 -17.66 11.73 -10.83
CA VAL A 312 -16.47 12.58 -10.94
C VAL A 312 -15.84 12.35 -12.30
N CYS A 313 -15.33 13.41 -12.93
CA CYS A 313 -14.69 13.32 -14.23
C CYS A 313 -13.40 14.13 -14.26
N CYS A 314 -12.48 13.75 -15.14
CA CYS A 314 -11.32 14.54 -15.54
C CYS A 314 -10.94 14.19 -16.98
N ILE A 315 -10.14 15.03 -17.62
CA ILE A 315 -9.57 14.74 -18.94
C ILE A 315 -8.09 14.46 -18.76
N VAL A 316 -7.60 13.35 -19.31
CA VAL A 316 -6.16 13.05 -19.38
C VAL A 316 -5.67 13.46 -20.76
N ARG A 317 -4.68 14.36 -20.79
CA ARG A 317 -4.14 14.96 -22.02
C ARG A 317 -2.81 14.33 -22.42
N GLY A 318 -2.53 14.30 -23.72
CA GLY A 318 -1.21 13.94 -24.24
C GLY A 318 -0.86 12.45 -24.10
N LEU A 319 -1.84 11.59 -24.33
CA LEU A 319 -1.67 10.14 -24.29
C LEU A 319 -0.84 9.63 -25.46
N SER A 320 0.04 8.68 -25.12
CA SER A 320 0.87 7.94 -26.06
C SER A 320 0.76 6.46 -25.75
N PHE A 321 0.04 5.75 -26.62
CA PHE A 321 -0.09 4.30 -26.53
C PHE A 321 0.78 3.62 -27.59
N ASN A 322 1.37 2.49 -27.21
CA ASN A 322 1.80 1.45 -28.11
C ASN A 322 0.92 0.21 -27.88
N PRO A 323 0.94 -0.81 -28.77
CA PRO A 323 0.07 -1.97 -28.63
C PRO A 323 0.18 -2.69 -27.27
N ASP A 324 1.38 -2.71 -26.67
CA ASP A 324 1.61 -3.34 -25.37
C ASP A 324 1.09 -2.50 -24.20
N THR A 325 1.37 -1.20 -24.18
CA THR A 325 0.89 -0.29 -23.13
C THR A 325 -0.64 -0.15 -23.20
N PHE A 326 -1.22 -0.13 -24.40
CA PHE A 326 -2.67 -0.15 -24.58
C PHE A 326 -3.31 -1.43 -24.02
N LYS A 327 -2.73 -2.60 -24.33
CA LYS A 327 -3.20 -3.88 -23.77
C LYS A 327 -3.09 -3.91 -22.24
N LYS A 328 -1.98 -3.40 -21.69
CA LYS A 328 -1.79 -3.27 -20.23
C LYS A 328 -2.79 -2.31 -19.61
N PHE A 329 -3.09 -1.19 -20.26
CA PHE A 329 -4.08 -0.20 -19.84
C PHE A 329 -5.48 -0.82 -19.75
N ILE A 330 -5.94 -1.54 -20.78
CA ILE A 330 -7.23 -2.24 -20.76
C ILE A 330 -7.27 -3.31 -19.66
N LYS A 331 -6.18 -4.07 -19.48
CA LYS A 331 -6.07 -5.08 -18.41
C LYS A 331 -6.13 -4.44 -17.02
N MET A 332 -5.45 -3.31 -16.83
CA MET A 332 -5.44 -2.56 -15.59
C MET A 332 -6.84 -2.06 -15.22
N GLN A 333 -7.60 -1.50 -16.18
CA GLN A 333 -8.99 -1.09 -15.93
C GLN A 333 -9.86 -2.26 -15.46
N ASN A 334 -9.76 -3.43 -16.10
CA ASN A 334 -10.49 -4.64 -15.67
C ASN A 334 -10.11 -5.08 -14.25
N ASN A 335 -8.82 -5.03 -13.91
CA ASN A 335 -8.35 -5.36 -12.55
C ASN A 335 -8.90 -4.38 -11.50
N LEU A 336 -8.94 -3.07 -11.80
CA LEU A 336 -9.54 -2.08 -10.90
C LEU A 336 -11.05 -2.30 -10.74
N HIS A 337 -11.75 -2.67 -11.82
CA HIS A 337 -13.17 -3.04 -11.75
C HIS A 337 -13.42 -4.21 -10.79
N ASP A 338 -12.53 -5.20 -10.77
CA ASP A 338 -12.65 -6.38 -9.91
C ASP A 338 -12.26 -6.12 -8.46
N THR A 339 -11.27 -5.25 -8.23
CA THR A 339 -10.69 -4.97 -6.91
C THR A 339 -11.34 -3.77 -6.25
N ILE A 340 -10.85 -2.56 -6.53
CA ILE A 340 -11.25 -1.32 -5.84
C ILE A 340 -12.70 -0.91 -6.12
N CYS A 341 -13.23 -1.26 -7.29
CA CYS A 341 -14.64 -1.03 -7.64
C CYS A 341 -15.59 -2.12 -7.12
N ASN A 342 -15.06 -3.14 -6.42
CA ASN A 342 -15.82 -4.28 -5.89
C ASN A 342 -16.71 -4.95 -6.96
N LYS A 343 -16.12 -5.35 -8.08
CA LYS A 343 -16.81 -5.95 -9.24
C LYS A 343 -17.93 -5.04 -9.76
N ARG A 344 -17.60 -3.77 -9.95
CA ARG A 344 -18.48 -2.67 -10.40
C ARG A 344 -19.64 -2.30 -9.47
N GLN A 345 -19.73 -2.90 -8.27
CA GLN A 345 -20.83 -2.60 -7.35
C GLN A 345 -20.60 -1.27 -6.60
N ALA A 346 -19.36 -0.99 -6.21
CA ALA A 346 -19.04 0.22 -5.44
C ALA A 346 -18.87 1.45 -6.35
N ALA A 347 -18.23 1.28 -7.50
CA ALA A 347 -18.01 2.33 -8.49
C ALA A 347 -17.86 1.72 -9.89
N THR A 348 -17.91 2.55 -10.93
CA THR A 348 -17.69 2.11 -12.32
C THR A 348 -16.81 3.14 -13.01
N ILE A 349 -15.69 2.68 -13.57
CA ILE A 349 -14.82 3.50 -14.42
C ILE A 349 -15.31 3.37 -15.87
N ALA A 350 -15.29 4.48 -16.59
CA ALA A 350 -15.43 4.49 -18.03
C ALA A 350 -14.47 5.51 -18.65
N THR A 351 -13.83 5.09 -19.73
CA THR A 351 -12.86 5.89 -20.48
C THR A 351 -13.35 6.10 -21.90
N HIS A 352 -13.26 7.33 -22.38
CA HIS A 352 -13.79 7.78 -23.66
C HIS A 352 -12.72 8.51 -24.46
N ASP A 353 -12.60 8.20 -25.75
CA ASP A 353 -11.77 8.98 -26.65
C ASP A 353 -12.38 10.38 -26.80
N LEU A 354 -11.64 11.40 -26.37
CA LEU A 354 -12.14 12.78 -26.35
C LEU A 354 -12.39 13.30 -27.78
N ALA A 355 -11.59 12.87 -28.76
CA ALA A 355 -11.74 13.32 -30.15
C ALA A 355 -13.01 12.77 -30.82
N ALA A 356 -13.59 11.71 -30.25
CA ALA A 356 -14.84 11.13 -30.73
C ALA A 356 -16.10 11.78 -30.14
N LEU A 357 -15.96 12.70 -29.17
CA LEU A 357 -17.09 13.40 -28.57
C LEU A 357 -17.59 14.54 -29.46
N SER A 358 -18.91 14.69 -29.52
CA SER A 358 -19.51 15.87 -30.14
C SER A 358 -19.23 17.11 -29.26
N PRO A 359 -18.87 18.27 -29.85
CA PRO A 359 -18.63 19.50 -29.09
C PRO A 359 -19.82 19.89 -28.22
N GLY A 360 -19.55 20.44 -27.04
CA GLY A 360 -20.56 20.94 -26.11
C GLY A 360 -20.45 20.35 -24.71
N SER A 361 -21.35 20.79 -23.83
CA SER A 361 -21.43 20.25 -22.46
C SER A 361 -22.07 18.86 -22.47
N LEU A 362 -21.56 17.98 -21.61
CA LEU A 362 -22.09 16.64 -21.44
C LEU A 362 -23.26 16.68 -20.44
N LYS A 363 -24.18 15.73 -20.55
CA LYS A 363 -25.33 15.60 -19.65
C LYS A 363 -25.34 14.24 -18.98
N TYR A 364 -25.33 14.22 -17.65
CA TYR A 364 -25.53 13.02 -16.85
C TYR A 364 -26.98 12.94 -16.42
N VAL A 365 -27.72 12.02 -17.05
CA VAL A 365 -29.18 11.97 -17.00
C VAL A 365 -29.67 10.59 -16.59
N ALA A 366 -30.93 10.48 -16.17
CA ALA A 366 -31.62 9.21 -16.08
C ALA A 366 -32.82 9.21 -17.02
N ARG A 367 -32.98 8.16 -17.81
CA ARG A 367 -34.07 8.05 -18.80
C ARG A 367 -34.67 6.65 -18.78
N VAL A 368 -35.88 6.52 -19.32
CA VAL A 368 -36.54 5.22 -19.51
C VAL A 368 -35.74 4.42 -20.54
N PRO A 369 -35.31 3.18 -20.25
CA PRO A 369 -34.41 2.42 -21.11
C PRO A 369 -35.00 2.05 -22.48
N ASP A 370 -36.32 2.02 -22.62
CA ASP A 370 -37.02 1.77 -23.90
C ASP A 370 -37.02 2.98 -24.84
N GLN A 371 -36.61 4.15 -24.37
CA GLN A 371 -36.58 5.39 -25.15
C GLN A 371 -35.15 5.80 -25.55
N VAL A 372 -34.13 5.08 -25.07
CA VAL A 372 -32.73 5.43 -25.27
C VAL A 372 -32.07 4.40 -26.17
N LYS A 373 -31.43 4.87 -27.25
CA LYS A 373 -30.59 4.04 -28.12
C LYS A 373 -29.12 4.35 -27.86
N LEU A 374 -28.30 3.30 -27.92
CA LEU A 374 -26.85 3.40 -27.86
C LEU A 374 -26.19 2.32 -28.71
N GLN A 375 -24.92 2.55 -29.07
CA GLN A 375 -24.06 1.53 -29.68
C GLN A 375 -23.22 0.91 -28.56
N PRO A 376 -23.59 -0.24 -27.96
CA PRO A 376 -22.80 -0.80 -26.88
C PRO A 376 -21.41 -1.21 -27.38
N LEU A 377 -20.40 -1.10 -26.53
CA LEU A 377 -19.02 -1.45 -26.84
C LEU A 377 -18.91 -2.82 -27.56
N GLY A 378 -18.26 -2.82 -28.73
CA GLY A 378 -18.13 -4.02 -29.58
C GLY A 378 -19.28 -4.23 -30.58
N SER A 379 -20.25 -3.31 -30.63
CA SER A 379 -21.31 -3.26 -31.64
C SER A 379 -21.39 -1.87 -32.27
N THR A 380 -21.54 -1.81 -33.58
CA THR A 380 -21.82 -0.56 -34.32
C THR A 380 -23.30 -0.33 -34.55
N LYS A 381 -24.17 -1.25 -34.11
CA LYS A 381 -25.62 -1.16 -34.28
C LYS A 381 -26.27 -0.42 -33.12
N ASP A 382 -27.08 0.57 -33.45
CA ASP A 382 -27.95 1.26 -32.49
C ASP A 382 -28.94 0.26 -31.90
N THR A 383 -28.86 0.08 -30.58
CA THR A 383 -29.66 -0.86 -29.82
C THR A 383 -30.36 -0.11 -28.70
N LEU A 384 -31.61 -0.46 -28.40
CA LEU A 384 -32.31 0.09 -27.24
C LEU A 384 -31.62 -0.32 -25.94
N ALA A 385 -31.52 0.59 -24.98
CA ALA A 385 -30.87 0.33 -23.70
C ALA A 385 -31.54 -0.82 -22.94
N SER A 386 -32.87 -0.96 -23.05
CA SER A 386 -33.62 -2.09 -22.48
C SER A 386 -33.19 -3.43 -23.09
N VAL A 387 -32.97 -3.49 -24.41
CA VAL A 387 -32.49 -4.68 -25.12
C VAL A 387 -31.05 -5.01 -24.72
N VAL A 388 -30.19 -4.01 -24.57
CA VAL A 388 -28.81 -4.20 -24.09
C VAL A 388 -28.82 -4.80 -22.67
N TYR A 389 -29.62 -4.23 -21.77
CA TYR A 389 -29.76 -4.71 -20.40
C TYR A 389 -30.32 -6.14 -20.35
N ALA A 390 -31.38 -6.42 -21.09
CA ALA A 390 -31.98 -7.75 -21.17
C ALA A 390 -31.00 -8.81 -21.69
N ARG A 391 -30.20 -8.48 -22.73
CA ARG A 391 -29.16 -9.36 -23.27
C ARG A 391 -28.09 -9.68 -22.23
N LEU A 392 -27.61 -8.68 -21.48
CA LEU A 392 -26.62 -8.88 -20.42
C LEU A 392 -27.18 -9.73 -19.28
N LYS A 393 -28.44 -9.51 -18.89
CA LYS A 393 -29.13 -10.31 -17.85
C LYS A 393 -29.29 -11.78 -18.28
N SER A 394 -29.71 -12.01 -19.52
CA SER A 394 -29.85 -13.35 -20.09
C SER A 394 -28.51 -14.09 -20.15
N HIS A 395 -27.45 -13.43 -20.64
CA HIS A 395 -26.10 -14.00 -20.65
C HIS A 395 -25.61 -14.35 -19.23
N ALA A 396 -25.81 -13.46 -18.25
CA ALA A 396 -25.45 -13.72 -16.86
C ALA A 396 -26.20 -14.94 -16.28
N HIS A 397 -27.46 -15.14 -16.67
CA HIS A 397 -28.26 -16.29 -16.27
C HIS A 397 -27.77 -17.60 -16.91
N SER A 398 -27.47 -17.59 -18.22
CA SER A 398 -26.88 -18.75 -18.91
C SER A 398 -25.55 -19.16 -18.27
N VAL A 399 -24.65 -18.21 -17.99
CA VAL A 399 -23.36 -18.49 -17.32
C VAL A 399 -23.55 -19.05 -15.90
N MET A 400 -24.63 -18.67 -15.21
CA MET A 400 -24.97 -19.23 -13.89
C MET A 400 -25.44 -20.68 -14.01
N GLN A 401 -26.30 -20.97 -14.98
CA GLN A 401 -26.83 -22.32 -15.25
C GLN A 401 -25.71 -23.28 -15.69
N ASP A 402 -24.84 -22.87 -16.61
CA ASP A 402 -23.72 -23.68 -17.09
C ASP A 402 -22.74 -24.06 -15.97
N LYS A 403 -22.57 -23.17 -14.98
CA LYS A 403 -21.71 -23.41 -13.82
C LYS A 403 -22.40 -24.14 -12.66
N LYS A 404 -23.66 -24.56 -12.80
CA LYS A 404 -24.48 -25.23 -11.76
C LYS A 404 -24.46 -24.52 -10.41
N ARG A 405 -24.49 -23.18 -10.40
CA ARG A 405 -24.46 -22.38 -9.16
C ARG A 405 -25.86 -21.90 -8.81
N ASN A 406 -26.23 -22.01 -7.53
CA ASN A 406 -27.50 -21.46 -6.99
C ASN A 406 -27.47 -19.93 -6.79
N ARG A 407 -26.33 -19.27 -7.06
CA ARG A 407 -26.15 -17.81 -6.96
C ARG A 407 -25.30 -17.32 -8.13
N PHE A 408 -25.62 -16.14 -8.67
CA PHE A 408 -24.84 -15.49 -9.73
C PHE A 408 -23.36 -15.34 -9.33
N SER A 409 -22.46 -15.51 -10.30
CA SER A 409 -21.05 -15.15 -10.12
C SER A 409 -20.96 -13.70 -9.63
N GLY A 410 -20.09 -13.43 -8.66
CA GLY A 410 -19.91 -12.07 -8.11
C GLY A 410 -19.61 -11.00 -9.16
N ILE A 411 -19.19 -11.40 -10.36
CA ILE A 411 -18.91 -10.55 -11.52
C ILE A 411 -20.18 -9.93 -12.12
N HIS A 412 -21.35 -10.59 -12.08
CA HIS A 412 -22.58 -10.07 -12.69
C HIS A 412 -23.52 -9.37 -11.70
N LYS A 413 -23.11 -9.23 -10.43
CA LYS A 413 -23.93 -8.62 -9.38
C LYS A 413 -24.24 -7.15 -9.65
N PHE A 414 -23.40 -6.43 -10.39
CA PHE A 414 -23.66 -5.04 -10.74
C PHE A 414 -24.92 -4.84 -11.61
N LEU A 415 -25.36 -5.88 -12.35
CA LEU A 415 -26.61 -5.83 -13.13
C LEU A 415 -27.83 -5.58 -12.24
N TYR A 416 -27.78 -6.09 -11.00
CA TYR A 416 -28.87 -5.96 -10.03
C TYR A 416 -29.00 -4.56 -9.44
N LEU A 417 -27.98 -3.70 -9.60
CA LEU A 417 -28.08 -2.31 -9.16
C LEU A 417 -29.16 -1.53 -9.90
N LEU A 418 -29.53 -1.97 -11.11
CA LEU A 418 -30.58 -1.38 -11.93
C LEU A 418 -31.88 -2.21 -11.92
N GLU A 419 -31.94 -3.32 -11.17
CA GLU A 419 -33.14 -4.15 -11.14
C GLU A 419 -34.29 -3.42 -10.42
N GLY A 420 -35.46 -3.38 -11.07
CA GLY A 420 -36.66 -2.73 -10.54
C GLY A 420 -36.63 -1.20 -10.62
N GLN A 421 -35.57 -0.59 -11.17
CA GLN A 421 -35.49 0.86 -11.33
C GLN A 421 -36.25 1.31 -12.60
N PRO A 422 -37.12 2.33 -12.52
CA PRO A 422 -37.87 2.82 -13.68
C PRO A 422 -37.02 3.64 -14.65
N LEU A 423 -35.93 4.23 -14.16
CA LEU A 423 -35.01 5.08 -14.92
C LEU A 423 -33.60 4.56 -14.79
N PHE A 424 -32.84 4.62 -15.89
CA PHE A 424 -31.45 4.17 -15.95
C PHE A 424 -30.51 5.34 -16.23
N PRO A 425 -29.29 5.35 -15.65
CA PRO A 425 -28.36 6.47 -15.80
C PRO A 425 -27.58 6.38 -17.12
N PHE A 426 -27.37 7.53 -17.76
CA PHE A 426 -26.62 7.67 -19.01
C PHE A 426 -25.75 8.92 -18.98
N LEU A 427 -24.58 8.86 -19.60
CA LEU A 427 -23.82 10.04 -19.97
C LEU A 427 -24.01 10.30 -21.46
N ILE A 428 -24.38 11.53 -21.81
CA ILE A 428 -24.73 11.98 -23.15
C ILE A 428 -23.79 13.11 -23.56
N ASP A 429 -23.33 13.12 -24.81
CA ASP A 429 -22.49 14.18 -25.35
C ASP A 429 -23.28 15.42 -25.83
N GLY A 430 -22.57 16.46 -26.28
CA GLY A 430 -23.20 17.69 -26.80
C GLY A 430 -24.06 17.49 -28.06
N GLY A 431 -23.92 16.34 -28.73
CA GLY A 431 -24.70 15.93 -29.89
C GLY A 431 -25.89 15.02 -29.54
N GLU A 432 -26.25 14.93 -28.26
CA GLU A 432 -27.31 14.05 -27.73
C GLU A 432 -27.05 12.55 -27.96
N LYS A 433 -25.79 12.13 -28.18
CA LYS A 433 -25.43 10.71 -28.29
C LYS A 433 -25.05 10.14 -26.93
N VAL A 434 -25.54 8.93 -26.65
CA VAL A 434 -25.16 8.20 -25.44
C VAL A 434 -23.74 7.68 -25.57
N ILE A 435 -22.85 8.15 -24.68
CA ILE A 435 -21.44 7.77 -24.63
C ILE A 435 -21.15 6.75 -23.51
N SER A 436 -21.97 6.75 -22.46
CA SER A 436 -21.85 5.79 -21.35
C SER A 436 -23.21 5.34 -20.82
N PHE A 437 -23.30 4.08 -20.41
CA PHE A 437 -24.44 3.49 -19.73
C PHE A 437 -23.98 2.78 -18.44
N PRO A 438 -23.67 3.52 -17.35
CA PRO A 438 -23.20 2.94 -16.10
C PRO A 438 -24.29 2.12 -15.37
N PRO A 439 -23.93 1.07 -14.62
CA PRO A 439 -22.62 0.44 -14.50
C PRO A 439 -22.33 -0.60 -15.61
N LEU A 440 -23.12 -0.60 -16.70
CA LEU A 440 -23.17 -1.68 -17.67
C LEU A 440 -22.03 -1.64 -18.70
N THR A 441 -22.02 -0.63 -19.55
CA THR A 441 -21.11 -0.57 -20.70
C THR A 441 -20.91 0.84 -21.23
N ASN A 442 -19.79 1.06 -21.92
CA ASN A 442 -19.53 2.26 -22.69
C ASN A 442 -20.12 2.15 -24.09
N SER A 443 -20.19 3.28 -24.78
CA SER A 443 -20.52 3.34 -26.19
C SER A 443 -19.33 2.98 -27.06
N ASN A 444 -19.58 2.29 -28.18
CA ASN A 444 -18.59 2.02 -29.21
C ASN A 444 -18.16 3.29 -29.94
N VAL A 445 -18.98 4.34 -29.92
CA VAL A 445 -18.72 5.63 -30.57
C VAL A 445 -17.47 6.29 -29.98
N THR A 446 -17.28 6.21 -28.67
CA THR A 446 -16.18 6.86 -27.95
C THR A 446 -15.10 5.87 -27.52
N LYS A 447 -14.95 4.77 -28.26
CA LYS A 447 -14.05 3.68 -27.89
C LYS A 447 -12.59 4.14 -27.99
N MET A 448 -11.84 3.95 -26.92
CA MET A 448 -10.38 4.16 -26.91
C MET A 448 -9.68 3.24 -27.91
N SER A 449 -8.63 3.77 -28.55
CA SER A 449 -7.73 3.05 -29.45
C SER A 449 -6.27 3.36 -29.12
N VAL A 450 -5.34 2.75 -29.84
CA VAL A 450 -3.90 3.06 -29.73
C VAL A 450 -3.61 4.48 -30.23
N ASP A 451 -4.48 5.04 -31.07
CA ASP A 451 -4.32 6.36 -31.67
C ASP A 451 -4.89 7.49 -30.81
N SER A 452 -5.66 7.16 -29.76
CA SER A 452 -6.29 8.14 -28.88
C SER A 452 -5.24 9.01 -28.17
N LYS A 453 -5.40 10.34 -28.29
CA LYS A 453 -4.48 11.33 -27.72
C LYS A 453 -4.98 11.96 -26.43
N ASP A 454 -6.28 12.11 -26.28
CA ASP A 454 -6.89 12.66 -25.08
C ASP A 454 -8.04 11.74 -24.65
N MET A 455 -8.22 11.60 -23.35
CA MET A 455 -9.20 10.70 -22.76
C MET A 455 -10.05 11.41 -21.74
N LEU A 456 -11.36 11.41 -21.94
CA LEU A 456 -12.30 11.72 -20.87
C LEU A 456 -12.44 10.48 -19.98
N VAL A 457 -12.23 10.65 -18.70
CA VAL A 457 -12.43 9.61 -17.69
C VAL A 457 -13.60 9.99 -16.81
N GLU A 458 -14.57 9.10 -16.68
CA GLU A 458 -15.64 9.20 -15.71
C GLU A 458 -15.57 8.08 -14.67
N VAL A 459 -15.93 8.40 -13.43
CA VAL A 459 -16.20 7.42 -12.39
C VAL A 459 -17.55 7.72 -11.74
N THR A 460 -18.45 6.76 -11.79
CA THR A 460 -19.80 6.87 -11.20
C THR A 460 -19.99 5.88 -10.05
N SER A 461 -20.80 6.25 -9.05
CA SER A 461 -21.11 5.41 -7.89
C SER A 461 -22.55 5.62 -7.42
N SER A 462 -23.16 4.54 -6.93
CA SER A 462 -24.42 4.57 -6.17
C SER A 462 -24.18 4.64 -4.65
N ALA A 463 -22.94 4.50 -4.18
CA ALA A 463 -22.60 4.39 -2.76
C ALA A 463 -22.13 5.72 -2.16
N SER A 464 -21.05 6.30 -2.68
CA SER A 464 -20.51 7.56 -2.15
C SER A 464 -19.65 8.32 -3.18
N LEU A 465 -19.54 9.63 -2.98
CA LEU A 465 -18.61 10.47 -3.74
C LEU A 465 -17.14 10.10 -3.47
N ASP A 466 -16.80 9.75 -2.24
CA ASP A 466 -15.44 9.35 -1.85
C ASP A 466 -15.01 8.08 -2.57
N SER A 467 -15.94 7.15 -2.81
CA SER A 467 -15.67 5.96 -3.64
C SER A 467 -15.25 6.35 -5.06
N CYS A 468 -15.94 7.33 -5.67
CA CYS A 468 -15.57 7.83 -6.98
C CYS A 468 -14.17 8.44 -6.99
N LYS A 469 -13.89 9.34 -6.04
CA LYS A 469 -12.59 10.02 -5.93
C LYS A 469 -11.44 9.05 -5.68
N LYS A 470 -11.62 8.09 -4.77
CA LYS A 470 -10.61 7.07 -4.46
C LYS A 470 -10.27 6.21 -5.69
N VAL A 471 -11.30 5.77 -6.42
CA VAL A 471 -11.13 4.98 -7.64
C VAL A 471 -10.45 5.81 -8.74
N MET A 472 -10.86 7.07 -8.91
CA MET A 472 -10.25 7.97 -9.89
C MET A 472 -8.78 8.27 -9.57
N ASN A 473 -8.43 8.56 -8.31
CA ASN A 473 -7.05 8.75 -7.85
C ASN A 473 -6.20 7.50 -8.18
N THR A 474 -6.72 6.32 -7.86
CA THR A 474 -6.01 5.04 -8.09
C THR A 474 -5.81 4.78 -9.59
N LEU A 475 -6.82 5.03 -10.41
CA LEU A 475 -6.72 4.90 -11.86
C LEU A 475 -5.66 5.82 -12.45
N LEU A 476 -5.66 7.11 -12.08
CA LEU A 476 -4.69 8.09 -12.58
C LEU A 476 -3.26 7.72 -12.15
N LEU A 477 -3.09 7.21 -10.93
CA LEU A 477 -1.80 6.72 -10.45
C LEU A 477 -1.29 5.52 -11.26
N GLU A 478 -2.16 4.55 -11.58
CA GLU A 478 -1.78 3.41 -12.42
C GLU A 478 -1.50 3.83 -13.87
N CYS A 479 -2.25 4.80 -14.42
CA CYS A 479 -1.95 5.41 -15.72
C CYS A 479 -0.55 6.05 -15.73
N LEU A 480 -0.22 6.81 -14.69
CA LEU A 480 1.11 7.42 -14.52
C LEU A 480 2.21 6.35 -14.46
N LYS A 481 2.02 5.28 -13.70
CA LYS A 481 2.96 4.15 -13.61
C LYS A 481 3.14 3.41 -14.94
N LEU A 482 2.09 3.33 -15.75
CA LEU A 482 2.16 2.75 -17.10
C LEU A 482 2.92 3.62 -18.11
N GLY A 483 3.20 4.89 -17.78
CA GLY A 483 3.96 5.80 -18.64
C GLY A 483 3.19 6.31 -19.85
N ILE A 484 1.84 6.27 -19.82
CA ILE A 484 1.02 6.57 -21.00
C ILE A 484 0.88 8.07 -21.30
N GLY A 485 1.37 8.96 -20.44
CA GLY A 485 1.26 10.42 -20.60
C GLY A 485 2.52 11.12 -21.14
N GLN A 486 3.56 10.37 -21.53
CA GLN A 486 4.79 10.92 -22.12
C GLN A 486 4.70 10.93 -23.65
N LEU A 487 5.05 12.05 -24.28
CA LEU A 487 5.14 12.15 -25.74
C LEU A 487 6.47 11.57 -26.26
N PRO A 488 6.51 10.92 -27.44
CA PRO A 488 7.73 10.32 -27.99
C PRO A 488 8.90 11.29 -28.20
N SER A 489 8.62 12.60 -28.34
CA SER A 489 9.63 13.64 -28.52
C SER A 489 10.42 13.98 -27.25
N ASP A 490 10.00 13.47 -26.09
CA ASP A 490 10.72 13.65 -24.81
C ASP A 490 11.82 12.61 -24.57
N GLU A 491 12.02 11.66 -25.51
CA GLU A 491 13.05 10.62 -25.47
C GLU A 491 14.44 11.17 -25.87
N SER A 492 15.03 12.02 -25.02
CA SER A 492 16.48 12.28 -25.10
C SER A 492 17.26 11.08 -24.51
N PRO A 493 18.28 10.53 -25.19
CA PRO A 493 18.93 9.27 -24.79
C PRO A 493 19.78 9.33 -23.51
N ASP A 494 19.98 10.50 -22.89
CA ASP A 494 20.98 10.71 -21.83
C ASP A 494 20.45 11.07 -20.42
N ARG A 495 19.15 10.91 -20.10
CA ARG A 495 18.65 11.09 -18.71
C ARG A 495 17.49 10.15 -18.35
N PRO A 496 17.47 9.54 -17.15
CA PRO A 496 16.25 8.97 -16.62
C PRO A 496 15.30 10.12 -16.27
N LYS A 497 14.08 10.12 -16.80
CA LYS A 497 13.01 11.08 -16.43
C LYS A 497 11.84 10.32 -15.81
N GLY A 498 11.23 10.86 -14.75
CA GLY A 498 10.00 10.32 -14.18
C GLY A 498 8.83 10.38 -15.17
N ASN A 499 7.83 9.53 -14.99
CA ASN A 499 6.62 9.57 -15.81
C ASN A 499 5.84 10.86 -15.57
N LEU A 500 5.27 11.45 -16.62
CA LEU A 500 4.40 12.61 -16.54
C LEU A 500 3.00 12.21 -16.96
N LEU A 501 1.98 12.71 -16.26
CA LEU A 501 0.59 12.62 -16.66
C LEU A 501 -0.06 13.99 -16.52
N THR A 502 -0.65 14.49 -17.60
CA THR A 502 -1.36 15.77 -17.57
C THR A 502 -2.86 15.51 -17.41
N VAL A 503 -3.45 16.09 -16.36
CA VAL A 503 -4.85 15.89 -15.98
C VAL A 503 -5.54 17.24 -15.90
N GLU A 504 -6.52 17.45 -16.76
CA GLU A 504 -7.36 18.64 -16.79
C GLU A 504 -8.63 18.45 -15.95
N GLN A 505 -8.93 19.47 -15.15
CA GLN A 505 -10.11 19.51 -14.29
C GLN A 505 -11.40 19.53 -15.12
N VAL A 506 -12.43 18.82 -14.67
CA VAL A 506 -13.79 18.91 -15.25
C VAL A 506 -14.77 19.39 -14.19
N LYS A 507 -15.63 20.35 -14.56
CA LYS A 507 -16.71 20.87 -13.70
C LYS A 507 -17.96 20.02 -13.87
N ILE A 508 -18.57 19.68 -12.74
CA ILE A 508 -19.87 19.06 -12.65
C ILE A 508 -20.81 20.08 -12.04
N VAL A 509 -21.85 20.43 -12.78
CA VAL A 509 -22.85 21.43 -12.41
C VAL A 509 -24.23 20.77 -12.29
N ASP A 510 -25.14 21.37 -11.53
CA ASP A 510 -26.54 20.97 -11.56
C ASP A 510 -27.27 21.57 -12.78
N SER A 511 -28.55 21.24 -12.93
CA SER A 511 -29.39 21.77 -14.02
C SER A 511 -29.61 23.28 -13.98
N ALA A 512 -29.27 23.97 -12.89
CA ALA A 512 -29.27 25.43 -12.79
C ALA A 512 -27.88 26.05 -13.09
N GLY A 513 -26.88 25.23 -13.44
CA GLY A 513 -25.52 25.67 -13.70
C GLY A 513 -24.69 25.90 -12.44
N ILE A 514 -25.19 25.54 -11.25
CA ILE A 514 -24.49 25.70 -9.98
C ILE A 514 -23.44 24.58 -9.86
N LEU A 515 -22.20 24.97 -9.55
CA LEU A 515 -21.10 24.03 -9.37
C LEU A 515 -21.38 23.08 -8.20
N ARG A 516 -21.37 21.77 -8.48
CA ARG A 516 -21.45 20.72 -7.46
C ARG A 516 -20.07 20.20 -7.09
N ILE A 517 -19.29 19.81 -8.10
CA ILE A 517 -17.99 19.16 -7.93
C ILE A 517 -17.07 19.65 -9.04
N VAL A 518 -15.80 19.86 -8.71
CA VAL A 518 -14.71 19.94 -9.69
C VAL A 518 -13.69 18.88 -9.31
N TYR A 519 -13.20 18.12 -10.28
CA TYR A 519 -12.19 17.09 -10.03
C TYR A 519 -11.06 17.15 -11.07
N PRO A 520 -9.78 17.05 -10.67
CA PRO A 520 -9.29 16.94 -9.29
C PRO A 520 -9.24 18.29 -8.56
N ALA A 521 -9.97 18.44 -7.45
CA ALA A 521 -9.89 19.59 -6.55
C ALA A 521 -8.60 19.57 -5.71
N ARG A 522 -8.32 20.64 -4.93
CA ARG A 522 -7.09 20.78 -4.11
C ARG A 522 -6.89 19.64 -3.11
N SER A 523 -7.97 19.07 -2.59
CA SER A 523 -7.98 17.93 -1.66
C SER A 523 -7.88 16.56 -2.33
N ASP A 524 -7.91 16.50 -3.66
CA ASP A 524 -7.85 15.25 -4.42
C ASP A 524 -6.40 14.96 -4.88
N LEU A 525 -6.13 13.77 -5.41
CA LEU A 525 -4.78 13.30 -5.74
C LEU A 525 -3.80 13.31 -4.54
N ILE A 526 -4.33 13.04 -3.34
CA ILE A 526 -3.51 12.79 -2.15
C ILE A 526 -3.19 11.29 -2.13
N PHE A 527 -1.90 10.97 -2.19
CA PHE A 527 -1.40 9.60 -2.15
C PHE A 527 -0.74 9.36 -0.80
N ASP A 528 -1.45 8.69 0.11
CA ASP A 528 -0.96 8.37 1.45
C ASP A 528 0.04 7.20 1.38
N GLY A 529 1.34 7.52 1.38
CA GLY A 529 2.43 6.53 1.54
C GLY A 529 2.75 5.67 0.30
N VAL A 530 4.04 5.34 0.16
CA VAL A 530 4.66 4.42 -0.82
C VAL A 530 4.82 4.92 -2.26
N ASP A 531 3.86 5.63 -2.85
CA ASP A 531 3.97 6.16 -4.23
C ASP A 531 4.21 7.68 -4.22
N ALA A 532 5.47 8.14 -4.26
CA ALA A 532 5.72 9.58 -4.28
C ALA A 532 5.49 10.16 -5.68
N VAL A 533 4.33 10.78 -5.84
CA VAL A 533 3.92 11.50 -7.03
C VAL A 533 3.90 12.99 -6.70
N LYS A 534 4.66 13.81 -7.45
CA LYS A 534 4.60 15.27 -7.35
C LYS A 534 3.37 15.75 -8.12
N VAL A 535 2.34 16.20 -7.40
CA VAL A 535 1.17 16.84 -8.02
C VAL A 535 1.47 18.33 -8.19
N ILE A 536 1.64 18.75 -9.44
CA ILE A 536 1.87 20.15 -9.82
C ILE A 536 0.52 20.75 -10.16
N ARG A 537 0.18 21.89 -9.54
CA ARG A 537 -1.06 22.62 -9.81
C ARG A 537 -0.65 24.02 -10.23
N ASN A 538 -0.85 24.35 -11.50
CA ASN A 538 -0.52 25.67 -12.03
C ASN A 538 -1.66 26.63 -11.69
N TYR A 539 -1.66 27.16 -10.46
CA TYR A 539 -2.57 28.25 -10.09
C TYR A 539 -2.08 29.53 -10.77
N GLU A 540 -2.88 30.09 -11.68
CA GLU A 540 -2.80 31.53 -12.02
C GLU A 540 -3.46 32.37 -10.94
#